data_AF-A0A3D3B6L8-F1
#
_entry.id   AF-A0A3D3B6L8-F1
#
_cell.length_a   1.000
_cell.length_b   1.000
_cell.length_c   1.000
_cell.angle_alpha   90.00
_cell.angle_beta   90.00
_cell.angle_gamma   90.00
#
_symmetry.space_group_name_H-M   'P 1'
#
loop_
_entity.id
_entity.type
_entity.pdbx_description
1 polymer ?
#
loop_
_entity_poly.entity_id
_entity_poly.type
_entity_poly.pdbx_seq_one_letter_code
_entity_poly.pdbx_strand_id
1 'polypeptide(L)'
;MKNGFGAWLARVSLAGLIAVFLLALPAQASDDGDGGGHETSEDNDQDADQERVRTAVDRGEIKSLAVLRRIVLGKVSGDVVSVEFSRKQSRKIYEFRVLRPDGRLVELEIDAVTGIILQIENE
;
A
#
# COMPACT_ATOMS: atom_id res chain seq x y z
N MET A 1 -4.60 4.64 30.85
CA MET A 1 -4.51 5.58 29.72
C MET A 1 -4.01 4.77 28.54
N LYS A 2 -4.87 4.51 27.55
CA LYS A 2 -4.58 3.70 26.36
C LYS A 2 -4.62 4.66 25.18
N ASN A 3 -3.45 5.11 24.77
CA ASN A 3 -3.26 6.07 23.70
C ASN A 3 -3.41 5.31 22.39
N GLY A 4 -4.52 5.53 21.71
CA GLY A 4 -4.71 5.16 20.31
C GLY A 4 -3.70 5.90 19.46
N PHE A 5 -2.92 5.15 18.68
CA PHE A 5 -2.02 5.68 17.65
C PHE A 5 -2.74 5.84 16.30
N GLY A 6 -4.06 6.08 16.32
CA GLY A 6 -4.88 6.43 15.15
C GLY A 6 -4.92 7.93 14.83
N ALA A 7 -3.92 8.70 15.26
CA ALA A 7 -3.84 10.14 14.99
C ALA A 7 -2.41 10.57 14.67
N TRP A 8 -1.92 10.19 13.49
CA TRP A 8 -0.86 10.94 12.81
C TRP A 8 -1.21 11.10 11.34
N LEU A 9 -2.11 12.05 11.08
CA LEU A 9 -2.12 12.74 9.79
C LEU A 9 -1.05 13.83 9.85
N ALA A 10 -0.23 13.86 8.80
CA ALA A 10 0.42 15.04 8.22
C ALA A 10 1.40 15.82 9.10
N ARG A 11 2.71 15.72 8.78
CA ARG A 11 3.56 16.87 8.42
C ARG A 11 4.76 16.44 7.56
N VAL A 12 4.60 16.48 6.24
CA VAL A 12 5.64 17.07 5.39
C VAL A 12 4.92 18.13 4.55
N SER A 13 5.11 19.39 4.94
CA SER A 13 4.79 20.53 4.10
C SER A 13 5.89 20.65 3.05
N LEU A 14 5.55 20.58 1.77
CA LEU A 14 6.18 21.47 0.80
C LEU A 14 5.14 21.93 -0.20
N ALA A 15 5.24 23.23 -0.47
CA ALA A 15 4.31 24.07 -1.18
C ALA A 15 4.06 23.61 -2.63
N GLY A 16 2.84 23.87 -3.09
CA GLY A 16 2.44 23.67 -4.47
C GLY A 16 1.00 24.13 -4.71
N LEU A 17 0.66 25.32 -4.23
CA LEU A 17 -0.50 26.07 -4.73
C LEU A 17 -0.31 26.30 -6.23
N ILE A 18 -1.39 26.11 -7.01
CA ILE A 18 -1.85 26.86 -8.20
C ILE A 18 -3.03 26.02 -8.73
N ALA A 19 -4.29 26.30 -8.43
CA ALA A 19 -5.13 27.45 -8.75
C ALA A 19 -5.24 27.76 -10.26
N VAL A 20 -6.49 27.74 -10.72
CA VAL A 20 -7.01 28.40 -11.92
C VAL A 20 -6.97 27.60 -13.24
N PHE A 21 -8.07 26.88 -13.40
CA PHE A 21 -8.82 26.72 -14.64
C PHE A 21 -9.01 28.08 -15.36
N LEU A 22 -8.40 28.27 -16.54
CA LEU A 22 -8.76 29.32 -17.49
C LEU A 22 -8.67 28.79 -18.94
N LEU A 23 -9.83 28.67 -19.57
CA LEU A 23 -10.02 28.43 -21.00
C LEU A 23 -9.94 29.77 -21.76
N ALA A 24 -9.07 29.88 -22.77
CA ALA A 24 -9.37 30.40 -24.14
C ALA A 24 -8.12 30.88 -24.92
N LEU A 25 -7.70 30.04 -25.88
CA LEU A 25 -7.15 30.20 -27.26
C LEU A 25 -6.74 31.59 -27.84
N PRO A 26 -6.00 31.67 -28.99
CA PRO A 26 -5.25 30.63 -29.73
C PRO A 26 -3.80 31.05 -30.04
N ALA A 27 -2.86 30.11 -30.11
CA ALA A 27 -1.60 30.33 -30.81
C ALA A 27 -1.42 29.20 -31.82
N GLN A 28 -1.81 29.48 -33.07
CA GLN A 28 -1.45 28.66 -34.21
C GLN A 28 0.05 28.82 -34.43
N ALA A 29 0.79 27.75 -34.17
CA ALA A 29 2.12 27.54 -34.72
C ALA A 29 2.18 26.05 -35.09
N SER A 30 1.94 25.80 -36.37
CA SER A 30 2.27 24.56 -37.05
C SER A 30 3.78 24.42 -37.12
N ASP A 31 4.32 23.42 -36.43
CA ASP A 31 5.67 22.90 -36.67
C ASP A 31 5.66 21.39 -36.40
N ASP A 32 6.46 20.70 -37.19
CA ASP A 32 6.21 19.35 -37.68
C ASP A 32 6.33 18.23 -36.64
N GLY A 33 5.52 17.18 -36.85
CA GLY A 33 5.40 16.06 -35.93
C GLY A 33 6.55 15.06 -35.99
N ASP A 34 6.86 14.50 -34.83
CA ASP A 34 7.30 13.12 -34.67
C ASP A 34 6.64 12.54 -33.42
N GLY A 35 6.05 11.36 -33.58
CA GLY A 35 5.17 10.74 -32.60
C GLY A 35 5.92 9.83 -31.64
N GLY A 36 5.63 9.96 -30.35
CA GLY A 36 6.08 9.03 -29.33
C GLY A 36 5.59 9.48 -27.96
N GLY A 37 4.52 8.84 -27.48
CA GLY A 37 3.73 9.32 -26.36
C GLY A 37 4.37 9.18 -24.98
N HIS A 38 3.63 9.80 -24.04
CA HIS A 38 3.67 9.68 -22.60
C HIS A 38 4.74 10.50 -21.85
N GLU A 39 4.35 11.74 -21.56
CA GLU A 39 4.50 12.34 -20.23
C GLU A 39 3.95 11.37 -19.16
N THR A 40 4.79 10.93 -18.24
CA THR A 40 4.48 10.47 -16.85
C THR A 40 5.79 9.96 -16.25
N SER A 41 6.72 10.87 -16.00
CA SER A 41 7.90 10.57 -15.19
C SER A 41 7.54 10.71 -13.72
N GLU A 42 6.59 9.92 -13.21
CA GLU A 42 6.13 10.01 -11.81
C GLU A 42 5.24 8.81 -11.39
N ASP A 43 5.58 7.56 -11.75
CA ASP A 43 4.89 6.37 -11.21
C ASP A 43 5.70 5.07 -11.40
N ASN A 44 6.82 4.88 -10.68
CA ASN A 44 7.56 3.61 -10.77
C ASN A 44 8.34 3.17 -9.52
N ASP A 45 7.87 3.52 -8.32
CA ASP A 45 8.42 2.98 -7.07
C ASP A 45 7.62 1.77 -6.53
N GLN A 46 6.34 1.65 -6.86
CA GLN A 46 5.47 0.56 -6.36
C GLN A 46 5.70 -0.77 -7.07
N ASP A 47 6.03 -0.76 -8.37
CA ASP A 47 6.28 -1.97 -9.15
C ASP A 47 7.59 -2.65 -8.75
N ALA A 48 8.62 -1.85 -8.44
CA ALA A 48 9.90 -2.36 -7.95
C ALA A 48 9.75 -3.09 -6.60
N ASP A 49 8.92 -2.59 -5.69
CA ASP A 49 8.69 -3.25 -4.40
C ASP A 49 7.82 -4.51 -4.53
N GLN A 50 6.83 -4.52 -5.43
CA GLN A 50 6.08 -5.74 -5.72
C GLN A 50 6.95 -6.84 -6.33
N GLU A 51 7.82 -6.53 -7.28
CA GLU A 51 8.72 -7.51 -7.89
C GLU A 51 9.71 -8.09 -6.87
N ARG A 52 10.20 -7.26 -5.94
CA ARG A 52 11.07 -7.70 -4.84
C ARG A 52 10.34 -8.60 -3.85
N VAL A 53 9.08 -8.32 -3.56
CA VAL A 53 8.24 -9.19 -2.72
C VAL A 53 7.99 -10.54 -3.40
N ARG A 54 7.64 -10.54 -4.69
CA ARG A 54 7.44 -11.77 -5.47
C ARG A 54 8.71 -12.63 -5.48
N THR A 55 9.84 -12.03 -5.81
CA THR A 55 11.13 -12.72 -5.82
C THR A 55 11.49 -13.29 -4.44
N ALA A 56 11.19 -12.57 -3.35
CA ALA A 56 11.45 -13.04 -2.00
C ALA A 56 10.54 -14.22 -1.59
N VAL A 57 9.28 -14.26 -2.08
CA VAL A 57 8.40 -15.43 -1.92
C VAL A 57 8.95 -16.63 -2.70
N ASP A 58 9.34 -16.42 -3.96
CA ASP A 58 9.86 -17.49 -4.83
C ASP A 58 11.17 -18.08 -4.29
N ARG A 59 12.01 -17.24 -3.67
CA ARG A 59 13.23 -17.67 -2.98
C ARG A 59 12.99 -18.27 -1.59
N GLY A 60 11.75 -18.28 -1.11
CA GLY A 60 11.40 -18.77 0.23
C GLY A 60 11.89 -17.90 1.38
N GLU A 61 12.33 -16.67 1.11
CA GLU A 61 12.78 -15.71 2.13
C GLU A 61 11.61 -15.14 2.96
N ILE A 62 10.41 -15.11 2.37
CA ILE A 62 9.16 -14.76 3.04
C ILE A 62 8.06 -15.76 2.66
N LYS A 63 7.08 -15.93 3.55
CA LYS A 63 5.92 -16.75 3.30
C LYS A 63 5.07 -16.13 2.20
N SER A 64 4.48 -16.99 1.36
CA SER A 64 3.55 -16.54 0.34
C SER A 64 2.29 -15.93 0.97
N LEU A 65 1.66 -15.02 0.23
CA LEU A 65 0.43 -14.39 0.67
C LEU A 65 -0.66 -15.42 0.97
N ALA A 66 -0.73 -16.52 0.20
CA ALA A 66 -1.67 -17.61 0.44
C ALA A 66 -1.46 -18.31 1.79
N VAL A 67 -0.20 -18.47 2.23
CA VAL A 67 0.10 -19.05 3.56
C VAL A 67 -0.34 -18.10 4.65
N LEU A 68 0.02 -16.82 4.54
CA LEU A 68 -0.32 -15.81 5.55
C LEU A 68 -1.84 -15.58 5.64
N ARG A 69 -2.54 -15.58 4.50
CA ARG A 69 -4.01 -15.49 4.45
C ARG A 69 -4.68 -16.63 5.23
N ARG A 70 -4.14 -17.86 5.17
CA ARG A 70 -4.68 -18.97 5.99
C ARG A 70 -4.46 -18.74 7.49
N ILE A 71 -3.32 -18.18 7.88
CA ILE A 71 -3.06 -17.83 9.29
C ILE A 71 -4.06 -16.78 9.76
N VAL A 72 -4.28 -15.72 8.95
CA VAL A 72 -5.23 -14.64 9.22
C VAL A 72 -6.64 -15.17 9.40
N LEU A 73 -7.16 -15.89 8.40
CA LEU A 73 -8.53 -16.41 8.40
C LEU A 73 -8.75 -17.51 9.44
N GLY A 74 -7.70 -18.20 9.87
CA GLY A 74 -7.73 -19.10 11.01
C GLY A 74 -7.83 -18.38 12.36
N LYS A 75 -7.46 -17.09 12.42
CA LYS A 75 -7.51 -16.27 13.64
C LYS A 75 -8.75 -15.38 13.71
N VAL A 76 -9.15 -14.79 12.58
CA VAL A 76 -10.30 -13.88 12.48
C VAL A 76 -11.17 -14.32 11.31
N SER A 77 -12.42 -14.68 11.60
CA SER A 77 -13.41 -14.99 10.56
C SER A 77 -13.91 -13.70 9.91
N GLY A 78 -13.93 -13.68 8.58
CA GLY A 78 -14.39 -12.55 7.79
C GLY A 78 -13.73 -12.52 6.42
N ASP A 79 -13.87 -11.39 5.74
CA ASP A 79 -13.33 -11.16 4.42
C ASP A 79 -12.08 -10.28 4.53
N VAL A 80 -10.96 -10.74 3.97
CA VAL A 80 -9.77 -9.90 3.82
C VAL A 80 -10.07 -8.85 2.76
N VAL A 81 -10.15 -7.59 3.17
CA VAL A 81 -10.48 -6.44 2.31
C VAL A 81 -9.26 -5.63 1.90
N SER A 82 -8.16 -5.71 2.66
CA SER A 82 -6.88 -5.11 2.27
C SER A 82 -5.70 -5.97 2.73
N VAL A 83 -4.62 -5.89 1.97
CA VAL A 83 -3.31 -6.44 2.32
C VAL A 83 -2.25 -5.42 1.93
N GLU A 84 -1.45 -4.99 2.90
CA GLU A 84 -0.33 -4.08 2.67
C GLU A 84 0.98 -4.73 3.13
N PHE A 85 2.09 -4.35 2.48
CA PHE A 85 3.43 -4.80 2.86
C PHE A 85 4.24 -3.60 3.31
N SER A 86 4.82 -3.70 4.49
CA SER A 86 5.63 -2.63 5.07
C SER A 86 6.96 -3.16 5.61
N ARG A 87 7.95 -2.27 5.69
CA ARG A 87 9.24 -2.53 6.33
C ARG A 87 9.40 -1.63 7.54
N LYS A 88 9.27 -2.18 8.75
CA LYS A 88 9.49 -1.47 10.01
C LYS A 88 10.72 -2.06 10.71
N GLN A 89 11.72 -1.23 11.03
CA GLN A 89 12.92 -1.63 11.80
C GLN A 89 13.56 -2.94 11.29
N SER A 90 13.80 -3.01 9.98
CA SER A 90 14.35 -4.18 9.27
C SER A 90 13.46 -5.43 9.21
N ARG A 91 12.24 -5.40 9.74
CA ARG A 91 11.26 -6.48 9.61
C ARG A 91 10.38 -6.26 8.39
N LYS A 92 10.14 -7.33 7.64
CA LYS A 92 9.17 -7.40 6.55
C LYS A 92 7.82 -7.79 7.18
N ILE A 93 6.82 -6.92 7.12
CA ILE A 93 5.53 -7.10 7.81
C ILE A 93 4.42 -7.04 6.76
N TYR A 94 3.47 -7.95 6.86
CA TYR A 94 2.19 -7.85 6.17
C TYR A 94 1.12 -7.35 7.13
N GLU A 95 0.36 -6.35 6.72
CA GLU A 95 -0.83 -5.88 7.39
C GLU A 95 -2.06 -6.43 6.66
N PHE A 96 -2.90 -7.17 7.36
CA PHE A 96 -4.17 -7.67 6.85
C PHE A 96 -5.32 -6.94 7.51
N ARG A 97 -6.24 -6.41 6.70
CA ARG A 97 -7.51 -5.88 7.20
C ARG A 97 -8.63 -6.85 6.87
N VAL A 98 -9.32 -7.31 7.91
CA VAL A 98 -10.41 -8.28 7.82
C VAL A 98 -11.72 -7.62 8.22
N LEU A 99 -12.67 -7.57 7.29
CA LEU A 99 -14.04 -7.17 7.56
C LEU A 99 -14.81 -8.36 8.13
N ARG A 100 -15.24 -8.24 9.38
CA ARG A 100 -16.05 -9.26 10.04
C ARG A 100 -17.51 -9.20 9.60
N PRO A 101 -18.28 -10.29 9.80
CA PRO A 101 -19.72 -10.31 9.51
C PRO A 101 -20.56 -9.27 10.27
N ASP A 102 -20.05 -8.76 11.40
CA ASP A 102 -20.68 -7.71 12.19
C ASP A 102 -20.30 -6.28 11.74
N GLY A 103 -19.62 -6.16 10.59
CA GLY A 103 -19.24 -4.89 9.98
C GLY A 103 -18.01 -4.21 10.60
N ARG A 104 -17.35 -4.85 11.57
CA ARG A 104 -16.14 -4.32 12.21
C ARG A 104 -14.89 -4.73 11.46
N LEU A 105 -13.89 -3.84 11.45
CA LEU A 105 -12.58 -4.14 10.88
C LEU A 105 -11.64 -4.67 11.96
N VAL A 106 -10.86 -5.69 11.60
CA VAL A 106 -9.75 -6.17 12.42
C VAL A 106 -8.49 -6.10 11.60
N GLU A 107 -7.50 -5.40 12.13
CA GLU A 107 -6.16 -5.32 11.56
C GLU A 107 -5.26 -6.39 12.20
N LEU A 108 -4.47 -7.08 11.37
CA LEU A 108 -3.46 -8.03 11.82
C LEU A 108 -2.12 -7.71 11.17
N GLU A 109 -1.13 -7.32 11.98
CA GLU A 109 0.26 -7.23 11.55
C GLU A 109 0.96 -8.59 11.72
N ILE A 110 1.58 -9.10 10.67
CA ILE A 110 2.21 -10.43 10.64
C ILE A 110 3.63 -10.33 10.08
N ASP A 111 4.57 -10.96 10.78
CA ASP A 111 5.95 -11.09 10.29
C ASP A 111 5.99 -11.97 9.02
N ALA A 112 6.46 -11.40 7.92
CA ALA A 112 6.42 -12.06 6.61
C ALA A 112 7.33 -13.30 6.53
N VAL A 113 8.37 -13.39 7.35
CA VAL A 113 9.34 -14.50 7.33
C VAL A 113 8.80 -15.66 8.16
N THR A 114 8.41 -15.38 9.39
CA THR A 114 8.04 -16.38 10.40
C THR A 114 6.55 -16.71 10.38
N GLY A 115 5.69 -15.82 9.89
CA GLY A 115 4.24 -15.94 9.95
C GLY A 115 3.66 -15.69 11.35
N ILE A 116 4.45 -15.17 12.28
CA ILE A 116 4.01 -14.85 13.63
C ILE A 116 3.16 -13.58 13.58
N ILE A 117 1.97 -13.64 14.19
CA ILE A 117 1.12 -12.48 14.38
C ILE A 117 1.77 -11.59 15.44
N LEU A 118 2.13 -10.37 15.05
CA LEU A 118 2.78 -9.38 15.90
C LEU A 118 1.74 -8.54 16.65
N GLN A 119 0.64 -8.19 15.97
CA GLN A 119 -0.41 -7.36 16.53
C GLN A 119 -1.78 -7.76 15.97
N ILE A 120 -2.82 -7.59 16.80
CA ILE A 120 -4.23 -7.66 16.39
C ILE A 120 -4.91 -6.45 17.00
N GLU A 121 -5.56 -5.64 16.17
CA GLU A 121 -6.27 -4.43 16.58
C GLU A 121 -7.68 -4.43 15.99
N ASN A 122 -8.68 -4.00 16.77
CA ASN A 122 -10.04 -3.82 16.28
C ASN A 122 -10.28 -2.33 16.07
N GLU A 123 -10.85 -1.98 14.92
CA GLU A 123 -11.33 -0.63 14.61
C GLU A 123 -12.84 -0.48 14.85
#